data_AF-A0A1J4KAH3-F1
#
_entry.id   AF-A0A1J4KAH3-F1
#
_cell.length_a   1.000
_cell.length_b   1.000
_cell.length_c   1.000
_cell.angle_alpha   90.00
_cell.angle_beta   90.00
_cell.angle_gamma   90.00
#
_symmetry.space_group_name_H-M   'P 1'
#
loop_
_entity.id
_entity.type
_entity.pdbx_description
1 polymer ?
#
loop_
_entity_poly.entity_id
_entity_poly.type
_entity_poly.pdbx_seq_one_letter_code
_entity_poly.pdbx_strand_id
1 'polypeptide(L)'
;MANPRKSLLKNISDDFISGLPTSVGLTALSTVYNNGFDFTDKKLYTELRDNMIKSATCTLTYASSYHCLVFVLQKNFNKKLDFEKSLYIKMGSAAVSQLLVNAVIRKKRGFGAIVLDPLLDGALTSVASIVFEWDNGGRDFIRQKFPQTYATISSNPTVQEAQAFYVRTFLTES
;
A
#
# COMPACT_ATOMS: atom_id res chain seq x y z
N MET A 1 8.24 22.53 -24.32
CA MET A 1 9.22 21.80 -23.47
C MET A 1 8.47 21.20 -22.29
N ALA A 2 8.37 19.88 -22.21
CA ALA A 2 7.64 19.20 -21.15
C ALA A 2 8.38 19.34 -19.81
N ASN A 3 7.68 19.75 -18.75
CA ASN A 3 8.27 20.03 -17.45
C ASN A 3 8.70 18.70 -16.77
N PRO A 4 10.00 18.45 -16.52
CA PRO A 4 10.51 17.16 -16.07
C PRO A 4 9.91 16.71 -14.73
N ARG A 5 9.55 17.65 -13.83
CA ARG A 5 8.88 17.33 -12.57
C ARG A 5 7.46 16.77 -12.74
N LYS A 6 6.71 17.26 -13.75
CA LYS A 6 5.39 16.70 -14.08
C LYS A 6 5.50 15.30 -14.67
N SER A 7 6.55 15.02 -15.43
CA SER A 7 6.84 13.67 -15.93
C SER A 7 7.22 12.71 -14.81
N LEU A 8 8.02 13.14 -13.83
CA LEU A 8 8.43 12.29 -12.72
C LEU A 8 7.23 11.93 -11.82
N LEU A 9 6.43 12.92 -11.42
CA LEU A 9 5.22 12.69 -10.61
C LEU A 9 4.17 11.85 -11.34
N LYS A 10 4.03 12.04 -12.66
CA LYS A 10 3.15 11.21 -13.49
C LYS A 10 3.67 9.78 -13.59
N ASN A 11 4.97 9.57 -13.79
CA ASN A 11 5.56 8.23 -13.82
C ASN A 11 5.47 7.53 -12.46
N ILE A 12 5.63 8.28 -11.35
CA ILE A 12 5.42 7.76 -9.99
C ILE A 12 3.96 7.40 -9.77
N SER A 13 3.02 8.24 -10.22
CA SER A 13 1.58 7.95 -10.18
C SER A 13 1.23 6.73 -11.03
N ASP A 14 1.75 6.62 -12.24
CA ASP A 14 1.47 5.52 -13.17
C ASP A 14 2.15 4.20 -12.70
N ASP A 15 3.33 4.27 -12.08
CA ASP A 15 3.99 3.12 -11.44
C ASP A 15 3.26 2.70 -10.14
N PHE A 16 2.75 3.65 -9.37
CA PHE A 16 1.92 3.42 -8.19
C PHE A 16 0.58 2.77 -8.54
N ILE A 17 -0.07 3.28 -9.60
CA ILE A 17 -1.27 2.72 -10.25
C ILE A 17 -0.92 1.46 -11.07
N SER A 18 0.30 0.93 -10.97
CA SER A 18 0.56 -0.45 -11.40
C SER A 18 0.70 -1.43 -10.24
N GLY A 19 0.92 -1.00 -8.99
CA GLY A 19 1.24 -1.83 -7.82
C GLY A 19 0.06 -2.53 -7.11
N LEU A 20 -1.11 -1.90 -7.03
CA LEU A 20 -2.26 -2.37 -6.25
C LEU A 20 -3.32 -3.13 -7.10
N PRO A 21 -4.26 -3.89 -6.51
CA PRO A 21 -5.39 -4.46 -7.26
C PRO A 21 -6.26 -3.39 -7.97
N THR A 22 -6.42 -2.21 -7.36
CA THR A 22 -7.12 -1.02 -7.93
C THR A 22 -6.45 -0.48 -9.18
N SER A 23 -5.14 -0.65 -9.23
CA SER A 23 -4.21 -0.20 -10.26
C SER A 23 -4.45 -0.91 -11.60
N VAL A 24 -4.87 -2.18 -11.51
CA VAL A 24 -5.23 -3.02 -12.65
C VAL A 24 -6.65 -2.77 -13.10
N GLY A 25 -7.56 -2.45 -12.17
CA GLY A 25 -8.87 -1.91 -12.53
C GLY A 25 -8.74 -0.64 -13.37
N LEU A 26 -7.85 0.28 -12.96
CA LEU A 26 -7.57 1.52 -13.70
C LEU A 26 -6.88 1.28 -15.05
N THR A 27 -5.92 0.35 -15.12
CA THR A 27 -5.27 -0.02 -16.38
C THR A 27 -6.26 -0.69 -17.34
N ALA A 28 -7.07 -1.64 -16.85
CA ALA A 28 -8.12 -2.29 -17.62
C ALA A 28 -9.17 -1.28 -18.12
N LEU A 29 -9.60 -0.36 -17.24
CA LEU A 29 -10.50 0.74 -17.60
C LEU A 29 -9.88 1.65 -18.68
N SER A 30 -8.60 1.99 -18.57
CA SER A 30 -7.91 2.80 -19.59
C SER A 30 -7.82 2.07 -20.92
N THR A 31 -7.54 0.77 -20.94
CA THR A 31 -7.46 -0.04 -22.16
C THR A 31 -8.83 -0.19 -22.82
N VAL A 32 -9.89 -0.39 -22.03
CA VAL A 32 -11.29 -0.46 -22.51
C VAL A 32 -11.72 0.89 -23.08
N TYR A 33 -11.43 1.99 -22.37
CA TYR A 33 -11.75 3.35 -22.80
C TYR A 33 -11.06 3.70 -24.13
N ASN A 34 -9.78 3.39 -24.26
CA ASN A 34 -9.00 3.68 -25.48
C ASN A 34 -9.45 2.84 -26.70
N ASN A 35 -10.11 1.70 -26.48
CA ASN A 35 -10.65 0.84 -27.54
C ASN A 35 -12.18 1.01 -27.72
N GLY A 36 -12.75 2.11 -27.22
CA GLY A 36 -14.15 2.45 -27.46
C GLY A 36 -15.16 1.45 -26.88
N PHE A 37 -14.78 0.68 -25.86
CA PHE A 37 -15.61 -0.36 -25.26
C PHE A 37 -16.01 -1.49 -26.23
N ASP A 38 -15.27 -1.71 -27.32
CA ASP A 38 -15.53 -2.83 -28.23
C ASP A 38 -15.00 -4.17 -27.68
N PHE A 39 -15.78 -4.78 -26.79
CA PHE A 39 -15.49 -6.07 -26.19
C PHE A 39 -15.51 -7.26 -27.17
N THR A 40 -15.85 -7.03 -28.45
CA THR A 40 -15.79 -8.07 -29.48
C THR A 40 -14.42 -8.16 -30.17
N ASP A 41 -13.55 -7.15 -29.96
CA ASP A 41 -12.18 -7.18 -30.46
C ASP A 41 -11.34 -8.23 -29.69
N LYS A 42 -10.90 -9.26 -30.43
CA LYS A 42 -10.02 -10.33 -29.91
C LYS A 42 -8.69 -9.80 -29.38
N LYS A 43 -8.20 -8.67 -29.91
CA LYS A 43 -6.97 -8.02 -29.43
C LYS A 43 -7.19 -7.36 -28.08
N LEU A 44 -8.28 -6.62 -27.92
CA LEU A 44 -8.69 -6.04 -26.62
C LEU A 44 -8.87 -7.13 -25.57
N TYR A 45 -9.57 -8.21 -25.91
CA TYR A 45 -9.78 -9.34 -25.01
C TYR A 45 -8.46 -9.98 -24.55
N THR A 46 -7.52 -10.19 -25.47
CA THR A 46 -6.20 -10.74 -25.16
C THR A 46 -5.41 -9.81 -24.24
N GLU A 47 -5.36 -8.51 -24.54
CA GLU A 47 -4.65 -7.52 -23.71
C GLU A 47 -5.24 -7.40 -22.29
N LEU A 48 -6.57 -7.40 -22.16
CA LEU A 48 -7.24 -7.39 -20.87
C LEU A 48 -6.94 -8.65 -20.05
N ARG A 49 -7.05 -9.82 -20.69
CA ARG A 49 -6.75 -11.10 -20.07
C ARG A 49 -5.31 -11.15 -19.57
N ASP A 50 -4.34 -10.75 -20.39
CA ASP A 50 -2.93 -10.78 -20.03
C ASP A 50 -2.61 -9.80 -18.89
N ASN A 51 -3.20 -8.60 -18.90
CA ASN A 51 -3.06 -7.64 -17.81
C ASN A 51 -3.69 -8.14 -16.51
N MET A 52 -4.86 -8.79 -16.58
CA MET A 52 -5.50 -9.41 -15.42
C MET A 52 -4.67 -10.58 -14.86
N ILE A 53 -4.13 -11.45 -15.71
CA ILE A 53 -3.27 -12.57 -15.28
C ILE A 53 -2.03 -11.99 -14.58
N LYS A 54 -1.36 -11.03 -15.21
CA LYS A 54 -0.17 -10.38 -14.65
C LYS A 54 -0.47 -9.71 -13.31
N SER A 55 -1.62 -9.08 -13.17
CA SER A 55 -2.11 -8.50 -11.91
C SER A 55 -2.31 -9.54 -10.82
N ALA A 56 -3.04 -10.60 -11.14
CA ALA A 56 -3.32 -11.68 -10.20
C ALA A 56 -2.01 -12.30 -9.74
N THR A 57 -1.06 -12.53 -10.65
CA THR A 57 0.29 -13.01 -10.31
C THR A 57 1.03 -12.01 -9.41
N CYS A 58 1.06 -10.72 -9.73
CA CYS A 58 1.69 -9.70 -8.88
C CYS A 58 1.10 -9.69 -7.47
N THR A 59 -0.23 -9.71 -7.36
CA THR A 59 -0.95 -9.65 -6.09
C THR A 59 -0.70 -10.90 -5.25
N LEU A 60 -0.77 -12.09 -5.87
CA LEU A 60 -0.48 -13.35 -5.20
C LEU A 60 0.98 -13.43 -4.74
N THR A 61 1.94 -13.05 -5.59
CA THR A 61 3.36 -13.01 -5.23
C THR A 61 3.61 -12.02 -4.10
N TYR A 62 3.03 -10.82 -4.17
CA TYR A 62 3.15 -9.83 -3.10
C TYR A 62 2.58 -10.37 -1.78
N ALA A 63 1.31 -10.79 -1.77
CA ALA A 63 0.64 -11.24 -0.55
C ALA A 63 1.31 -12.46 0.08
N SER A 64 1.68 -13.46 -0.74
CA SER A 64 2.35 -14.66 -0.25
C SER A 64 3.72 -14.34 0.35
N SER A 65 4.55 -13.56 -0.35
CA SER A 65 5.87 -13.17 0.15
C SER A 65 5.75 -12.29 1.39
N TYR A 66 4.83 -11.32 1.40
CA TYR A 66 4.61 -10.39 2.51
C TYR A 66 4.21 -11.15 3.77
N HIS A 67 3.15 -11.97 3.71
CA HIS A 67 2.67 -12.71 4.87
C HIS A 67 3.67 -13.77 5.34
N CYS A 68 4.39 -14.42 4.42
CA CYS A 68 5.45 -15.35 4.77
C CYS A 68 6.59 -14.64 5.52
N LEU A 69 7.08 -13.51 4.99
CA LEU A 69 8.13 -12.71 5.63
C LEU A 69 7.68 -12.19 6.99
N VAL A 70 6.47 -11.61 7.09
CA VAL A 70 5.92 -11.15 8.38
C VAL A 70 5.85 -12.31 9.36
N PHE A 71 5.30 -13.46 8.98
CA PHE A 71 5.19 -14.62 9.87
C PHE A 71 6.56 -15.09 10.37
N VAL A 72 7.51 -15.29 9.46
CA VAL A 72 8.87 -15.76 9.78
C VAL A 72 9.58 -14.74 10.67
N LEU A 73 9.54 -13.45 10.32
CA LEU A 73 10.25 -12.42 11.05
C LEU A 73 9.62 -12.13 12.42
N GLN A 74 8.28 -12.14 12.54
CA GLN A 74 7.59 -12.00 13.83
C GLN A 74 7.96 -13.15 14.76
N LYS A 75 7.89 -14.39 14.27
CA LYS A 75 8.21 -15.59 15.05
C LYS A 75 9.66 -15.59 15.57
N ASN A 76 10.60 -15.09 14.77
CA ASN A 76 12.02 -15.10 15.12
C ASN A 76 12.45 -13.86 15.93
N PHE A 77 11.96 -12.66 15.59
CA PHE A 77 12.49 -11.39 16.09
C PHE A 77 11.53 -10.60 16.99
N ASN A 78 10.24 -10.91 16.99
CA ASN A 78 9.23 -10.20 17.80
C ASN A 78 8.42 -11.12 18.73
N LYS A 79 9.13 -11.96 19.50
CA LYS A 79 8.51 -12.93 20.42
C LYS A 79 7.63 -12.30 21.52
N LYS A 80 7.83 -11.01 21.80
CA LYS A 80 7.07 -10.26 22.82
C LYS A 80 5.88 -9.47 22.24
N LEU A 81 5.62 -9.60 20.94
CA LEU A 81 4.55 -8.89 20.22
C LEU A 81 4.62 -7.36 20.42
N ASP A 82 5.83 -6.82 20.42
CA ASP A 82 6.06 -5.38 20.50
C ASP A 82 5.59 -4.68 19.21
N PHE A 83 4.86 -3.59 19.35
CA PHE A 83 4.27 -2.88 18.21
C PHE A 83 5.34 -2.26 17.31
N GLU A 84 6.36 -1.58 17.86
CA GLU A 84 7.38 -0.91 17.06
C GLU A 84 8.20 -1.93 16.24
N LYS A 85 8.55 -3.07 16.82
CA LYS A 85 9.17 -4.18 16.08
C LYS A 85 8.24 -4.76 15.02
N SER A 86 6.97 -4.94 15.36
CA SER A 86 5.95 -5.43 14.43
C SER A 86 5.82 -4.51 13.21
N LEU A 87 5.82 -3.20 13.46
CA LEU A 87 5.76 -2.16 12.44
C LEU A 87 6.95 -2.25 11.48
N TYR A 88 8.19 -2.26 11.99
CA TYR A 88 9.37 -2.37 11.12
C TYR A 88 9.43 -3.68 10.34
N ILE A 89 8.98 -4.80 10.94
CA ILE A 89 8.87 -6.08 10.24
C ILE A 89 7.88 -5.99 9.08
N LYS A 90 6.69 -5.41 9.30
CA LYS A 90 5.68 -5.23 8.25
C LYS A 90 6.20 -4.31 7.14
N MET A 91 6.82 -3.19 7.49
CA MET A 91 7.44 -2.26 6.54
C MET A 91 8.51 -2.94 5.66
N GLY A 92 9.45 -3.63 6.29
CA GLY A 92 10.53 -4.32 5.58
C GLY A 92 10.00 -5.45 4.70
N SER A 93 9.01 -6.19 5.18
CA SER A 93 8.36 -7.26 4.42
C SER A 93 7.66 -6.69 3.18
N ALA A 94 6.91 -5.59 3.31
CA ALA A 94 6.26 -4.91 2.21
C ALA A 94 7.27 -4.45 1.14
N ALA A 95 8.33 -3.76 1.56
CA ALA A 95 9.39 -3.31 0.66
C ALA A 95 10.06 -4.47 -0.10
N VAL A 96 10.42 -5.56 0.60
CA VAL A 96 11.03 -6.74 -0.04
C VAL A 96 10.07 -7.43 -1.00
N SER A 97 8.80 -7.58 -0.62
CA SER A 97 7.75 -8.14 -1.47
C SER A 97 7.55 -7.33 -2.75
N GLN A 98 7.51 -5.99 -2.64
CA GLN A 98 7.39 -5.11 -3.79
C GLN A 98 8.60 -5.21 -4.72
N LEU A 99 9.81 -5.31 -4.16
CA LEU A 99 11.02 -5.53 -4.93
C LEU A 99 10.97 -6.86 -5.69
N LEU A 100 10.46 -7.92 -5.05
CA LEU A 100 10.24 -9.23 -5.67
C LEU A 100 9.27 -9.15 -6.86
N VAL A 101 8.14 -8.47 -6.70
CA VAL A 101 7.17 -8.24 -7.79
C VAL A 101 7.81 -7.47 -8.94
N ASN A 102 8.52 -6.39 -8.64
CA ASN A 102 9.15 -5.54 -9.64
C ASN A 102 10.26 -6.27 -10.40
N ALA A 103 11.14 -6.99 -9.70
CA ALA A 103 12.27 -7.68 -10.31
C ALA A 103 11.89 -8.96 -11.05
N VAL A 104 11.01 -9.79 -10.48
CA VAL A 104 10.72 -11.15 -10.97
C VAL A 104 9.54 -11.17 -11.95
N ILE A 105 8.43 -10.54 -11.57
CA ILE A 105 7.19 -10.60 -12.37
C ILE A 105 7.18 -9.50 -13.43
N ARG A 106 7.45 -8.26 -13.03
CA ARG A 106 7.41 -7.12 -13.97
C ARG A 106 8.70 -6.93 -14.74
N LYS A 107 9.80 -7.51 -14.25
CA LYS A 107 11.16 -7.37 -14.82
C LYS A 107 11.57 -5.90 -14.99
N LYS A 108 11.06 -5.00 -14.15
CA LYS A 108 11.42 -3.58 -14.13
C LYS A 108 12.75 -3.42 -13.37
N ARG A 109 13.70 -2.69 -13.95
CA ARG A 109 15.05 -2.49 -13.38
C ARG A 109 15.47 -1.02 -13.20
N GLY A 110 14.54 -0.08 -13.41
CA GLY A 110 14.82 1.34 -13.21
C GLY A 110 14.90 1.73 -11.73
N PHE A 111 15.49 2.90 -11.44
CA PHE A 111 15.58 3.43 -10.07
C PHE A 111 14.21 3.49 -9.37
N GLY A 112 13.16 3.88 -10.09
CA GLY A 112 11.78 3.86 -9.57
C GLY A 112 11.39 2.48 -9.04
N ALA A 113 11.53 1.46 -9.87
CA ALA A 113 11.13 0.09 -9.53
C ALA A 113 11.99 -0.59 -8.46
N ILE A 114 13.30 -0.28 -8.40
CA ILE A 114 14.23 -0.94 -7.46
C ILE A 114 14.27 -0.22 -6.11
N VAL A 115 14.13 1.11 -6.10
CA VAL A 115 14.35 1.92 -4.90
C VAL A 115 13.07 2.62 -4.47
N LEU A 116 12.42 3.35 -5.36
CA LEU A 116 11.30 4.21 -4.98
C LEU A 116 10.05 3.40 -4.62
N ASP A 117 9.63 2.45 -5.47
CA ASP A 117 8.41 1.67 -5.22
C ASP A 117 8.49 0.88 -3.91
N PRO A 118 9.58 0.14 -3.61
CA PRO A 118 9.72 -0.55 -2.32
C PRO A 118 9.67 0.39 -1.11
N LEU A 119 10.30 1.56 -1.21
CA LEU A 119 10.30 2.56 -0.13
C LEU A 119 8.90 3.12 0.11
N LEU A 120 8.19 3.47 -0.96
CA LEU A 120 6.81 3.98 -0.86
C LEU A 120 5.87 2.94 -0.28
N ASP A 121 5.99 1.68 -0.71
CA ASP A 121 5.16 0.59 -0.24
C ASP A 121 5.40 0.27 1.24
N GLY A 122 6.66 0.27 1.67
CA GLY A 122 7.03 0.19 3.07
C GLY A 122 6.48 1.34 3.90
N ALA A 123 6.55 2.59 3.39
CA ALA A 123 6.01 3.77 4.08
C ALA A 123 4.47 3.73 4.19
N LEU A 124 3.76 3.34 3.13
CA LEU A 124 2.31 3.23 3.18
C LEU A 124 1.86 2.12 4.13
N THR A 125 2.55 0.98 4.12
CA THR A 125 2.30 -0.10 5.07
C THR A 125 2.53 0.35 6.50
N SER A 126 3.52 1.23 6.75
CA SER A 126 3.75 1.79 8.08
C SER A 126 2.58 2.66 8.55
N VAL A 127 2.15 3.59 7.71
CA VAL A 127 1.02 4.48 8.02
C VAL A 127 -0.25 3.66 8.24
N ALA A 128 -0.53 2.71 7.35
CA ALA A 128 -1.68 1.82 7.47
C ALA A 128 -1.63 1.00 8.77
N SER A 129 -0.49 0.41 9.12
CA SER A 129 -0.35 -0.39 10.34
C SER A 129 -0.55 0.46 11.59
N ILE A 130 0.00 1.68 11.64
CA ILE A 130 -0.21 2.62 12.75
C ILE A 130 -1.69 2.94 12.93
N VAL A 131 -2.43 3.16 11.84
CA VAL A 131 -3.85 3.53 11.88
C VAL A 131 -4.72 2.32 12.23
N PHE A 132 -4.48 1.14 11.64
CA PHE A 132 -5.28 -0.05 11.91
C PHE A 132 -5.02 -0.65 13.30
N GLU A 133 -3.82 -0.49 13.83
CA GLU A 133 -3.45 -0.91 15.19
C GLU A 133 -3.37 0.28 16.14
N TRP A 134 -4.23 1.29 15.91
CA TRP A 134 -4.23 2.53 16.69
C TRP A 134 -4.28 2.28 18.20
N ASP A 135 -5.23 1.46 18.65
CA ASP A 135 -5.38 1.10 20.07
C ASP A 135 -4.38 0.01 20.53
N ASN A 136 -3.72 -0.65 19.58
CA ASN A 136 -2.76 -1.74 19.83
C ASN A 136 -1.30 -1.27 19.66
N GLY A 137 -0.99 -0.08 20.19
CA GLY A 137 0.37 0.48 20.23
C GLY A 137 0.66 1.55 19.16
N GLY A 138 -0.19 1.69 18.13
CA GLY A 138 -0.04 2.74 17.11
C GLY A 138 -0.16 4.16 17.67
N ARG A 139 -1.14 4.40 18.55
CA ARG A 139 -1.34 5.67 19.24
C ARG A 139 -0.13 6.06 20.09
N ASP A 140 0.37 5.13 20.89
CA ASP A 140 1.53 5.36 21.75
C ASP A 140 2.79 5.61 20.95
N PHE A 141 2.98 4.88 19.85
CA PHE A 141 4.09 5.09 18.92
C PHE A 141 4.08 6.51 18.33
N ILE A 142 2.94 6.98 17.81
CA ILE A 142 2.80 8.34 17.27
C ILE A 142 3.00 9.39 18.37
N ARG A 143 2.43 9.18 19.55
CA ARG A 143 2.60 10.10 20.69
C ARG A 143 4.06 10.25 21.10
N GLN A 144 4.83 9.15 21.11
CA GLN A 144 6.24 9.14 21.53
C GLN A 144 7.19 9.66 20.44
N LYS A 145 7.02 9.21 19.19
CA LYS A 145 7.96 9.51 18.09
C LYS A 145 7.60 10.77 17.31
N PHE A 146 6.32 11.15 17.29
CA PHE A 146 5.80 12.30 16.53
C PHE A 146 4.85 13.17 17.38
N PRO A 147 5.33 13.73 18.50
CA PRO A 147 4.49 14.41 19.48
C PRO A 147 3.75 15.63 18.90
N GLN A 148 4.37 16.36 17.98
CA GLN A 148 3.73 17.51 17.31
C GLN A 148 2.59 17.08 16.39
N THR A 149 2.79 16.00 15.63
CA THR A 149 1.74 15.39 14.78
C THR A 149 0.59 14.89 15.64
N TYR A 150 0.90 14.19 16.74
CA TYR A 150 -0.11 13.71 17.68
C TYR A 150 -0.93 14.85 18.28
N ALA A 151 -0.27 15.94 18.71
CA ALA A 151 -0.93 17.12 19.25
C ALA A 151 -1.85 17.78 18.21
N THR A 152 -1.40 17.88 16.96
CA THR A 152 -2.18 18.46 15.85
C THR A 152 -3.41 17.61 15.52
N ILE A 153 -3.26 16.28 15.48
CA ILE A 153 -4.39 15.36 15.22
C ILE A 153 -5.38 15.37 16.39
N SER A 154 -4.87 15.34 17.63
CA SER A 154 -5.71 15.26 18.83
C SER A 154 -6.44 16.57 19.14
N SER A 155 -5.91 17.71 18.70
CA SER A 155 -6.56 19.02 18.84
C SER A 155 -7.47 19.36 17.66
N ASN A 156 -7.54 18.51 16.63
CA ASN A 156 -8.40 18.74 15.48
C ASN A 156 -9.88 18.51 15.87
N PRO A 157 -10.76 19.51 15.71
CA PRO A 157 -12.17 19.41 16.11
C PRO A 157 -12.90 18.25 15.43
N THR A 158 -12.60 17.98 14.15
CA THR A 158 -13.22 16.90 13.38
C THR A 158 -12.84 15.51 13.93
N VAL A 159 -11.59 15.36 14.39
CA VAL A 159 -11.13 14.11 15.01
C VAL A 159 -11.80 13.92 16.38
N GLN A 160 -11.97 15.00 17.15
CA GLN A 160 -12.66 14.95 18.44
C GLN A 160 -14.14 14.63 18.30
N GLU A 161 -14.83 15.22 17.31
CA GLU A 161 -16.23 14.88 17.00
C GLU A 161 -16.39 13.43 16.54
N ALA A 162 -15.49 12.94 15.68
CA ALA A 162 -15.51 11.54 15.23
C ALA A 162 -15.29 10.57 16.40
N GLN A 163 -14.38 10.88 17.32
CA GLN A 163 -14.15 10.08 18.53
C GLN A 163 -15.35 10.12 19.47
N ALA A 164 -15.93 11.29 19.70
CA ALA A 164 -17.13 11.45 20.53
C ALA A 164 -18.33 10.69 19.94
N PHE A 165 -18.49 10.73 18.61
CA PHE A 165 -19.50 9.96 17.89
C PHE A 165 -19.30 8.45 18.07
N TYR A 166 -18.07 7.94 17.90
CA TYR A 166 -17.77 6.52 18.09
C TYR A 166 -18.10 6.03 19.50
N VAL A 167 -17.72 6.79 20.54
CA VAL A 167 -18.02 6.44 21.93
C VAL A 167 -19.52 6.43 22.22
N ARG A 168 -20.25 7.43 21.73
CA ARG A 168 -21.72 7.52 21.88
C ARG A 168 -22.48 6.42 21.15
N THR A 169 -21.92 5.92 20.05
CA THR A 169 -22.64 4.98 19.17
C THR A 169 -22.31 3.53 19.48
N PHE A 170 -21.09 3.23 19.94
CA PHE A 170 -20.60 1.86 20.02
C PHE A 170 -20.14 1.42 21.42
N LEU A 171 -19.99 2.33 22.38
CA LEU A 171 -19.48 2.01 23.73
C LEU A 171 -20.44 2.35 24.86
N THR A 172 -21.59 2.96 24.57
CA THR A 172 -22.60 3.34 25.57
C THR A 172 -23.89 2.53 25.49
N GLU A 173 -24.02 1.63 24.50
CA GLU A 173 -25.12 0.66 24.38
C GLU A 173 -24.72 -0.78 24.77
N SER A 174 -23.51 -0.97 25.32
CA SER A 174 -23.02 -2.23 25.91
C SER A 174 -22.97 -2.14 27.43
#